data_AF-A0A1Q3J3G2-F1
#
_entry.id   AF-A0A1Q3J3G2-F1
#
_cell.length_a   1.000
_cell.length_b   1.000
_cell.length_c   1.000
_cell.angle_alpha   90.00
_cell.angle_beta   90.00
_cell.angle_gamma   90.00
#
_symmetry.space_group_name_H-M   'P 1'
#
loop_
_entity.id
_entity.type
_entity.pdbx_description
1 polymer ?
#
loop_
_entity_poly.entity_id
_entity_poly.type
_entity_poly.pdbx_seq_one_letter_code
_entity_poly.pdbx_strand_id
1 'polypeptide(L)'
;MTNQATDQETLAGEAAATDAPRVAPEVARRIAEAAARANAEAQARRQAQTATQLPPELGGPKGPEPTRYGDWERKGIVSDF
;
A
#
# COMPACT_ATOMS: atom_id res chain seq x y z
N MET A 1 -37.30 23.33 2.27
CA MET A 1 -36.26 24.08 3.02
C MET A 1 -35.31 23.03 3.58
N THR A 2 -34.61 22.29 2.73
CA THR A 2 -33.30 22.61 2.12
C THR A 2 -32.19 22.66 3.15
N ASN A 3 -31.64 21.49 3.47
CA ASN A 3 -30.29 21.34 3.97
C ASN A 3 -29.60 20.40 2.97
N GLN A 4 -29.14 20.93 1.82
CA GLN A 4 -27.72 21.25 1.58
C GLN A 4 -26.87 19.99 1.81
N ALA A 5 -26.73 19.20 0.74
CA ALA A 5 -25.71 18.18 0.61
C ALA A 5 -24.34 18.85 0.74
N THR A 6 -23.61 18.51 1.80
CA THR A 6 -22.21 18.90 1.93
C THR A 6 -21.39 17.79 1.29
N ASP A 7 -20.83 18.12 0.12
CA ASP A 7 -19.88 17.33 -0.63
C ASP A 7 -18.69 16.93 0.26
N GLN A 8 -18.67 15.69 0.73
CA GLN A 8 -17.50 15.06 1.34
C GLN A 8 -16.61 14.49 0.22
N GLU A 9 -16.21 15.35 -0.71
CA GLU A 9 -15.20 15.06 -1.71
C GLU A 9 -14.06 16.06 -1.50
N THR A 10 -13.25 15.81 -0.49
CA THR A 10 -11.90 16.38 -0.31
C THR A 10 -11.36 15.90 1.02
N LEU A 11 -10.66 14.76 1.03
CA LEU A 11 -9.64 14.40 2.04
C LEU A 11 -8.85 13.18 1.53
N ALA A 12 -8.48 13.18 0.25
CA ALA A 12 -7.51 12.25 -0.33
C ALA A 12 -6.20 12.99 -0.67
N GLY A 13 -5.78 13.91 0.20
CA GLY A 13 -4.77 14.90 -0.17
C GLY A 13 -4.01 15.52 0.98
N GLU A 14 -3.57 14.76 1.98
CA GLU A 14 -2.52 15.26 2.89
C GLU A 14 -1.74 14.14 3.60
N ALA A 15 -1.09 13.27 2.84
CA ALA A 15 -0.06 12.37 3.38
C ALA A 15 1.16 12.23 2.46
N ALA A 16 1.38 13.18 1.55
CA ALA A 16 2.65 13.29 0.83
C ALA A 16 3.62 14.09 1.72
N ALA A 17 4.18 13.41 2.72
CA ALA A 17 5.31 13.93 3.48
C ALA A 17 6.36 14.46 2.49
N THR A 18 6.77 15.71 2.65
CA THR A 18 7.86 16.31 1.87
C THR A 18 9.19 15.67 2.27
N ASP A 19 9.49 14.50 1.73
CA ASP A 19 10.81 13.87 1.79
C ASP A 19 11.63 14.37 0.61
N ALA A 20 12.29 15.51 0.79
CA ALA A 20 13.28 15.97 -0.18
C ALA A 20 14.38 14.91 -0.33
N PRO A 21 14.85 14.60 -1.55
CA PRO A 21 15.81 13.52 -1.74
C PRO A 21 17.08 13.79 -0.94
N ARG A 22 17.42 12.87 -0.03
CA ARG A 22 18.66 12.90 0.77
C ARG A 22 19.94 12.69 -0.06
N VAL A 23 19.80 12.58 -1.38
CA VAL A 23 20.86 12.25 -2.35
C VAL A 23 20.90 13.28 -3.48
N ALA A 24 22.04 13.37 -4.17
CA ALA A 24 22.21 14.29 -5.28
C ALA A 24 21.11 14.11 -6.35
N PRO A 25 20.66 15.20 -7.02
CA PRO A 25 19.52 15.15 -7.95
C PRO A 25 19.64 14.10 -9.06
N GLU A 26 20.84 13.88 -9.59
CA GLU A 26 21.09 12.87 -10.61
C GLU A 26 20.89 11.45 -10.09
N VAL A 27 21.29 11.18 -8.85
CA VAL A 27 21.08 9.88 -8.20
C VAL A 27 19.59 9.66 -7.93
N ALA A 28 18.89 10.70 -7.47
CA ALA A 28 17.44 10.65 -7.27
C ALA A 28 16.69 10.34 -8.58
N ARG A 29 17.08 10.97 -9.69
CA ARG A 29 16.51 10.70 -11.02
C ARG A 29 16.68 9.23 -11.43
N ARG A 30 17.89 8.68 -11.30
CA ARG A 30 18.17 7.27 -11.63
C ARG A 30 17.37 6.29 -10.76
N ILE A 31 17.22 6.59 -9.47
CA ILE A 31 16.39 5.79 -8.56
C ILE A 31 14.92 5.81 -9.01
N ALA A 32 14.39 6.99 -9.35
CA ALA A 32 13.01 7.13 -9.80
C ALA A 32 12.76 6.36 -11.11
N GLU A 33 13.65 6.47 -12.09
CA GLU A 33 13.58 5.70 -13.34
C GLU A 33 13.65 4.19 -13.12
N ALA A 34 14.53 3.73 -12.21
CA ALA A 34 14.62 2.32 -11.85
C ALA A 34 13.36 1.81 -11.14
N ALA A 35 12.81 2.59 -10.22
CA ALA A 35 11.57 2.27 -9.51
C ALA A 35 10.37 2.18 -10.48
N ALA A 36 10.27 3.12 -11.42
CA ALA A 36 9.22 3.10 -12.45
C ALA A 36 9.27 1.82 -13.30
N ARG A 37 10.47 1.41 -13.74
CA ARG A 37 10.65 0.16 -14.50
C ARG A 37 10.30 -1.08 -13.66
N ALA A 38 10.76 -1.15 -12.41
CA ALA A 38 10.47 -2.28 -11.53
C ALA A 38 8.98 -2.44 -11.25
N ASN A 39 8.26 -1.32 -11.03
CA ASN A 39 6.82 -1.32 -10.82
C ASN A 39 6.05 -1.76 -12.07
N ALA A 40 6.44 -1.26 -13.24
CA ALA A 40 5.83 -1.67 -14.50
C ALA A 40 6.00 -3.19 -14.75
N GLU A 41 7.17 -3.74 -14.48
CA GLU A 41 7.42 -5.18 -14.58
C GLU A 41 6.60 -5.98 -13.57
N ALA A 42 6.57 -5.56 -12.30
CA ALA A 42 5.77 -6.21 -11.27
C ALA A 42 4.28 -6.21 -11.62
N GLN A 43 3.77 -5.11 -12.18
CA GLN A 43 2.39 -5.03 -12.64
C GLN A 43 2.14 -5.98 -13.80
N ALA A 44 3.03 -6.02 -14.80
CA ALA A 44 2.92 -6.95 -15.92
C ALA A 44 2.92 -8.41 -15.44
N ARG A 45 3.76 -8.76 -14.45
CA ARG A 45 3.78 -10.09 -13.82
C ARG A 45 2.46 -10.41 -13.13
N ARG A 46 1.90 -9.47 -12.34
CA ARG A 46 0.59 -9.65 -11.67
C ARG A 46 -0.54 -9.84 -12.67
N GLN A 47 -0.51 -9.11 -13.79
CA GLN A 47 -1.52 -9.23 -14.85
C GLN A 47 -1.41 -10.56 -15.62
N ALA A 48 -0.19 -11.06 -15.82
CA ALA A 48 0.06 -12.34 -16.47
C ALA A 48 -0.16 -13.56 -15.55
N GLN A 49 -0.20 -13.35 -14.24
CA GLN A 49 -0.39 -14.42 -13.27
C GLN A 49 -1.88 -14.78 -13.15
N THR A 50 -2.24 -16.00 -13.53
CA THR A 50 -3.59 -16.52 -13.31
C THR A 50 -3.87 -16.64 -11.82
N ALA A 51 -5.00 -16.08 -11.37
CA ALA A 51 -5.44 -16.22 -9.99
C ALA A 51 -5.58 -17.71 -9.65
N THR A 52 -4.69 -18.20 -8.79
CA THR A 52 -4.80 -19.57 -8.26
C THR A 52 -5.89 -19.54 -7.20
N GLN A 53 -6.91 -20.37 -7.36
CA GLN A 53 -7.95 -20.53 -6.33
C GLN A 53 -7.37 -21.37 -5.20
N LEU A 54 -6.74 -20.71 -4.22
CA LEU A 54 -6.35 -21.36 -2.97
C LEU A 54 -7.60 -21.51 -2.08
N PRO A 55 -7.70 -22.60 -1.30
CA PRO A 55 -8.72 -22.70 -0.27
C PRO A 55 -8.57 -21.52 0.70
N PRO A 56 -9.67 -21.03 1.27
CA PRO A 56 -9.60 -19.97 2.27
C PRO A 56 -8.79 -20.46 3.47
N GLU A 57 -7.91 -19.61 3.99
CA GLU A 57 -7.23 -19.90 5.25
C GLU A 57 -8.25 -19.93 6.40
N LEU A 58 -8.22 -21.00 7.19
CA LEU A 58 -9.11 -21.21 8.32
C LEU A 58 -8.35 -21.01 9.63
N GLY A 59 -8.86 -20.13 10.50
CA GLY A 59 -8.26 -19.85 11.81
C GLY A 59 -7.15 -18.79 11.82
N GLY A 60 -6.76 -18.27 10.64
CA GLY A 60 -5.89 -17.10 10.54
C GLY A 60 -6.62 -15.78 10.84
N PRO A 61 -5.89 -14.70 11.16
CA PRO A 61 -6.48 -13.37 11.28
C PRO A 61 -7.19 -13.00 9.96
N LYS A 62 -8.36 -12.36 10.06
CA LYS A 62 -9.09 -11.90 8.87
C LYS A 62 -8.26 -10.84 8.18
N GLY A 63 -8.00 -11.05 6.89
CA GLY A 63 -7.23 -10.12 6.09
C GLY A 63 -5.90 -10.72 5.68
N PRO A 64 -5.10 -9.96 4.94
CA PRO A 64 -3.79 -10.41 4.52
C PRO A 64 -2.84 -10.59 5.71
N GLU A 65 -1.85 -11.46 5.54
CA GLU A 65 -0.80 -11.81 6.51
C GLU A 65 -0.36 -10.61 7.39
N PRO A 66 -0.38 -10.72 8.73
CA PRO A 66 -0.02 -9.62 9.63
C PRO A 66 1.42 -9.12 9.41
N THR A 67 2.31 -9.99 8.92
CA THR A 67 3.65 -9.58 8.45
C THR A 67 3.61 -8.54 7.32
N ARG A 68 2.50 -8.46 6.57
CA ARG A 68 2.38 -7.69 5.32
C ARG A 68 1.62 -6.36 5.50
N TYR A 69 0.87 -6.14 6.58
CA TYR A 69 0.01 -4.95 6.77
C TYR A 69 0.09 -4.27 8.14
N GLY A 70 0.98 -4.72 9.05
CA GLY A 70 1.16 -4.06 10.35
C GLY A 70 0.16 -4.48 11.43
N ASP A 71 -0.62 -5.53 11.19
CA ASP A 71 -1.66 -6.05 12.09
C ASP A 71 -1.09 -6.96 13.20
N TRP A 72 0.13 -6.68 13.68
CA TRP A 72 0.76 -7.42 14.78
C TRP A 72 0.07 -7.16 16.12
N GLU A 73 -0.90 -6.23 16.15
CA GLU A 73 -1.64 -5.82 17.33
C GLU A 73 -3.00 -6.53 17.41
N ARG A 74 -3.23 -7.25 18.52
CA ARG A 74 -4.57 -7.73 18.88
C ARG A 74 -4.99 -7.13 20.21
N LYS A 75 -6.05 -6.30 20.18
CA LYS A 75 -6.54 -5.55 21.36
C LYS A 75 -5.46 -4.63 21.98
N GLY A 76 -4.61 -4.03 21.16
CA GLY A 76 -3.52 -3.13 21.61
C GLY A 76 -2.30 -3.85 22.17
N ILE A 77 -2.18 -5.17 21.96
CA ILE A 77 -1.01 -5.95 22.35
C ILE A 77 -0.32 -6.44 21.08
N VAL A 78 0.92 -6.00 20.87
CA VAL A 78 1.81 -6.52 19.83
C VAL A 78 2.27 -7.92 20.25
N SER A 79 2.15 -8.92 19.38
CA SER A 79 2.54 -10.31 19.65
C SER A 79 3.45 -10.85 18.54
N ASP A 80 4.66 -11.32 18.87
CA ASP A 80 5.69 -11.77 17.91
C ASP A 80 6.10 -13.25 18.03
N PHE A 81 5.14 -14.14 18.33
CA PHE A 81 5.32 -15.59 18.48
C PHE A 81 4.38 -16.40 17.59
#